data_AF-A0A1V5GJX8-F1
#
_entry.id   AF-A0A1V5GJX8-F1
#
_cell.length_a   1.000
_cell.length_b   1.000
_cell.length_c   1.000
_cell.angle_alpha   90.00
_cell.angle_beta   90.00
_cell.angle_gamma   90.00
#
_symmetry.space_group_name_H-M   'P 1'
#
loop_
_entity.id
_entity.type
_entity.pdbx_description
1 polymer ?
#
loop_
_entity_poly.entity_id
_entity_poly.type
_entity_poly.pdbx_seq_one_letter_code
_entity_poly.pdbx_strand_id
1 'polypeptide(L)'
;MVMESPNHGIVAGGGARIANIKYLGWHCNNDGIRVGGGSEIRDSFLRCVDDHFYNFNIHAHGLTLWAGHNGAILTYGWGGNGTYNSGASLLENIDIIHPEWTSLGNNNGLAASQIDLDYKPYGYGGDTTTILRDIRIEGAIPGLLNLKPRSSGQGILAPPVPSDEVGYLGDLVLEDIDVDGQFGKSQIRGKAEASIDKKKTFFVQNVRVARLRIGEQAVTESNKSDFFEIDAPTVRGIRFEAF
;
A
#
# COMPACT_ATOMS: atom_id res chain seq x y z
N MET A 1 -10.60 23.85 -3.03
CA MET A 1 -9.14 23.75 -2.78
C MET A 1 -8.96 23.67 -1.27
N VAL A 2 -8.12 22.76 -0.79
CA VAL A 2 -7.76 22.59 0.62
C VAL A 2 -6.25 22.77 0.71
N MET A 3 -5.78 23.57 1.66
CA MET A 3 -4.36 23.90 1.84
C MET A 3 -4.02 23.83 3.32
N GLU A 4 -2.90 23.19 3.64
CA GLU A 4 -2.33 23.11 4.99
C GLU A 4 -3.35 22.67 6.05
N SER A 5 -4.00 21.51 5.83
CA SER A 5 -4.78 20.87 6.90
C SER A 5 -3.84 20.62 8.08
N PRO A 6 -4.12 21.10 9.30
CA PRO A 6 -3.18 21.05 10.42
C PRO A 6 -2.92 19.62 10.96
N ASN A 7 -3.58 18.62 10.39
CA ASN A 7 -3.46 17.19 10.70
C ASN A 7 -3.97 16.40 9.47
N HIS A 8 -4.61 15.25 9.67
CA HIS A 8 -5.31 14.51 8.63
C HIS A 8 -6.18 15.42 7.76
N GLY A 9 -6.17 15.21 6.44
CA GLY A 9 -6.87 16.02 5.45
C GLY A 9 -8.40 15.83 5.49
N ILE A 10 -8.94 15.19 4.46
CA ILE A 10 -10.39 15.05 4.29
C ILE A 10 -10.85 13.73 4.92
N VAL A 11 -11.71 13.82 5.93
CA VAL A 11 -12.27 12.65 6.63
C VAL A 11 -13.78 12.58 6.43
N ALA A 12 -14.30 11.42 6.01
CA ALA A 12 -15.74 11.19 5.88
C ALA A 12 -16.12 9.72 6.15
N GLY A 13 -17.43 9.46 6.29
CA GLY A 13 -17.97 8.10 6.39
C GLY A 13 -17.90 7.31 5.08
N GLY A 14 -18.61 6.19 5.02
CA GLY A 14 -18.77 5.40 3.78
C GLY A 14 -19.69 6.07 2.76
N GLY A 15 -19.57 5.68 1.49
CA GLY A 15 -20.38 6.21 0.39
C GLY A 15 -20.08 7.67 0.01
N ALA A 16 -18.91 8.20 0.38
CA ALA A 16 -18.50 9.55 0.03
C ALA A 16 -18.23 9.67 -1.48
N ARG A 17 -18.48 10.85 -2.04
CA ARG A 17 -18.15 11.22 -3.42
C ARG A 17 -17.30 12.47 -3.41
N ILE A 18 -16.01 12.33 -3.69
CA ILE A 18 -15.05 13.43 -3.68
C ILE A 18 -14.50 13.59 -5.10
N ALA A 19 -14.68 14.78 -5.68
CA ALA A 19 -14.24 15.04 -7.04
C ALA A 19 -13.73 16.47 -7.21
N ASN A 20 -12.84 16.68 -8.19
CA ASN A 20 -12.34 18.00 -8.59
C ASN A 20 -11.59 18.78 -7.50
N ILE A 21 -11.06 18.10 -6.50
CA ILE A 21 -10.34 18.72 -5.39
C ILE A 21 -8.88 18.96 -5.76
N LYS A 22 -8.32 20.02 -5.17
CA LYS A 22 -6.88 20.28 -5.14
C LYS A 22 -6.51 20.36 -3.67
N TYR A 23 -5.66 19.44 -3.24
CA TYR A 23 -5.22 19.28 -1.86
C TYR A 23 -3.72 19.49 -1.78
N LEU A 24 -3.29 20.33 -0.85
CA LEU A 24 -1.90 20.73 -0.68
C LEU A 24 -1.55 20.70 0.83
N GLY A 25 -0.75 19.74 1.29
CA GLY A 25 -0.17 19.76 2.65
C GLY A 25 1.35 19.47 2.72
N TRP A 26 2.05 20.16 3.63
CA TRP A 26 3.52 20.27 3.67
C TRP A 26 4.17 19.61 4.90
N HIS A 27 3.41 19.35 5.96
CA HIS A 27 3.91 18.74 7.19
C HIS A 27 3.49 17.27 7.32
N CYS A 28 4.23 16.47 8.10
CA CYS A 28 3.88 15.08 8.38
C CYS A 28 2.49 14.95 9.04
N ASN A 29 1.86 13.77 8.95
CA ASN A 29 0.48 13.52 9.41
C ASN A 29 -0.57 14.34 8.65
N ASN A 30 -0.21 14.76 7.44
CA ASN A 30 -1.11 15.40 6.50
C ASN A 30 -1.59 14.37 5.48
N ASP A 31 -2.35 13.39 5.98
CA ASP A 31 -3.00 12.36 5.17
C ASP A 31 -3.95 13.01 4.15
N GLY A 32 -4.11 12.38 2.99
CA GLY A 32 -4.96 12.92 1.92
C GLY A 32 -6.44 12.80 2.22
N ILE A 33 -7.01 11.65 1.85
CA ILE A 33 -8.44 11.38 1.93
C ILE A 33 -8.66 10.07 2.67
N ARG A 34 -9.32 10.17 3.82
CA ARG A 34 -9.69 9.04 4.67
C ARG A 34 -11.21 8.90 4.72
N VAL A 35 -11.74 8.08 3.83
CA VAL A 35 -13.19 7.81 3.69
C VAL A 35 -13.49 6.33 3.96
N GLY A 36 -14.74 6.00 4.26
CA GLY A 36 -15.17 4.62 4.46
C GLY A 36 -15.52 3.88 3.17
N GLY A 37 -15.93 2.61 3.31
CA GLY A 37 -16.36 1.71 2.23
C GLY A 37 -17.39 2.28 1.26
N GLY A 38 -17.25 1.90 -0.01
CA GLY A 38 -18.14 2.29 -1.12
C GLY A 38 -17.95 3.73 -1.59
N SER A 39 -16.88 4.40 -1.16
CA SER A 39 -16.59 5.78 -1.54
C SER A 39 -15.87 5.86 -2.89
N GLU A 40 -16.03 7.00 -3.56
CA GLU A 40 -15.37 7.30 -4.84
C GLU A 40 -14.61 8.62 -4.73
N ILE A 41 -13.38 8.62 -5.22
CA ILE A 41 -12.46 9.76 -5.24
C ILE A 41 -11.95 9.93 -6.67
N ARG A 42 -12.17 11.08 -7.30
CA ARG A 42 -11.77 11.25 -8.70
C ARG A 42 -11.37 12.65 -9.13
N ASP A 43 -10.73 12.74 -10.29
CA ASP A 43 -10.43 13.99 -11.00
C ASP A 43 -9.76 15.05 -10.11
N SER A 44 -8.82 14.61 -9.28
CA SER A 44 -8.28 15.43 -8.18
C SER A 44 -6.76 15.44 -8.18
N PHE A 45 -6.21 16.53 -7.65
CA PHE A 45 -4.79 16.68 -7.38
C PHE A 45 -4.55 16.62 -5.87
N LEU A 46 -3.61 15.79 -5.42
CA LEU A 46 -3.26 15.66 -4.02
C LEU A 46 -1.74 15.71 -3.83
N ARG A 47 -1.28 16.65 -3.02
CA ARG A 47 0.04 16.58 -2.38
C ARG A 47 -0.12 16.31 -0.89
N CYS A 48 0.35 15.16 -0.45
CA CYS A 48 0.26 14.71 0.94
C CYS A 48 1.66 14.39 1.47
N VAL A 49 1.90 14.64 2.75
CA VAL A 49 3.12 14.21 3.46
C VAL A 49 2.73 13.17 4.52
N ASP A 50 1.85 12.25 4.12
CA ASP A 50 1.50 11.00 4.79
C ASP A 50 0.67 10.14 3.81
N ASP A 51 0.01 9.10 4.31
CA ASP A 51 -0.82 8.20 3.51
C ASP A 51 -1.88 8.97 2.70
N HIS A 52 -1.93 8.75 1.38
CA HIS A 52 -2.95 9.39 0.52
C HIS A 52 -4.31 8.77 0.74
N PHE A 53 -4.35 7.44 0.78
CA PHE A 53 -5.55 6.65 0.88
C PHE A 53 -5.37 5.47 1.83
N TYR A 54 -6.47 5.11 2.48
CA TYR A 54 -6.60 3.91 3.29
C TYR A 54 -7.40 2.89 2.52
N ASN A 55 -6.96 1.63 2.56
CA ASN A 55 -7.56 0.53 1.81
C ASN A 55 -8.92 0.13 2.38
N PHE A 56 -9.96 0.94 2.19
CA PHE A 56 -11.28 0.76 2.80
C PHE A 56 -12.37 0.58 1.74
N ASN A 57 -12.22 -0.33 0.77
CA ASN A 57 -13.15 -0.50 -0.35
C ASN A 57 -13.52 0.83 -1.02
N ILE A 58 -12.49 1.56 -1.43
CA ILE A 58 -12.63 2.83 -2.14
C ILE A 58 -12.37 2.63 -3.63
N HIS A 59 -12.95 3.48 -4.46
CA HIS A 59 -12.58 3.62 -5.86
C HIS A 59 -11.91 4.97 -6.09
N ALA A 60 -10.59 4.97 -6.31
CA ALA A 60 -9.83 6.19 -6.53
C ALA A 60 -9.29 6.23 -7.97
N HIS A 61 -9.70 7.22 -8.78
CA HIS A 61 -9.36 7.23 -10.20
C HIS A 61 -9.24 8.60 -10.87
N GLY A 62 -8.46 8.70 -11.94
CA GLY A 62 -8.22 9.97 -12.62
C GLY A 62 -7.51 10.98 -11.72
N LEU A 63 -6.46 10.54 -11.03
CA LEU A 63 -5.79 11.32 -9.99
C LEU A 63 -4.37 11.70 -10.41
N THR A 64 -3.98 12.93 -10.06
CA THR A 64 -2.58 13.35 -10.07
C THR A 64 -2.10 13.47 -8.63
N LEU A 65 -1.08 12.71 -8.27
CA LEU A 65 -0.57 12.63 -6.91
C LEU A 65 0.88 13.15 -6.84
N TRP A 66 1.17 13.90 -5.79
CA TRP A 66 2.52 14.29 -5.41
C TRP A 66 2.77 13.71 -4.02
N ALA A 67 3.48 12.58 -3.97
CA ALA A 67 3.82 11.95 -2.71
C ALA A 67 4.97 12.68 -2.02
N GLY A 68 4.69 13.28 -0.86
CA GLY A 68 5.73 13.80 0.02
C GLY A 68 6.62 12.68 0.58
N HIS A 69 7.62 13.07 1.36
CA HIS A 69 8.67 12.14 1.81
C HIS A 69 8.22 11.04 2.80
N ASN A 70 6.98 11.09 3.29
CA ASN A 70 6.40 10.17 4.27
C ASN A 70 5.01 9.71 3.81
N GLY A 71 4.70 8.43 4.04
CA GLY A 71 3.40 7.83 3.73
C GLY A 71 3.36 7.06 2.42
N ALA A 72 2.38 6.17 2.30
CA ALA A 72 2.10 5.44 1.07
C ALA A 72 1.07 6.16 0.19
N ILE A 73 0.93 5.72 -1.06
CA ILE A 73 -0.28 6.05 -1.84
C ILE A 73 -1.48 5.28 -1.26
N LEU A 74 -1.34 3.97 -1.08
CA LEU A 74 -2.35 3.15 -0.42
C LEU A 74 -1.75 2.43 0.80
N THR A 75 -2.27 2.72 1.98
CA THR A 75 -1.95 1.95 3.19
C THR A 75 -2.98 0.85 3.41
N TYR A 76 -2.51 -0.37 3.67
CA TYR A 76 -3.33 -1.44 4.28
C TYR A 76 -3.70 -1.11 5.74
N GLY A 77 -3.11 -0.04 6.28
CA GLY A 77 -3.42 0.54 7.57
C GLY A 77 -2.32 0.34 8.60
N TRP A 78 -2.64 0.76 9.82
CA TRP A 78 -1.76 0.81 10.99
C TRP A 78 -2.23 -0.13 12.12
N GLY A 79 -3.00 -1.18 11.78
CA GLY A 79 -3.90 -1.87 12.72
C GLY A 79 -3.68 -3.37 12.94
N GLY A 80 -4.25 -3.83 14.06
CA GLY A 80 -4.41 -5.17 14.63
C GLY A 80 -5.60 -5.16 15.60
N ASN A 81 -6.22 -6.30 15.87
CA ASN A 81 -7.47 -6.57 16.59
C ASN A 81 -8.40 -5.35 16.81
N GLY A 82 -9.44 -5.22 15.98
CA GLY A 82 -10.51 -4.24 16.19
C GLY A 82 -10.21 -2.80 15.77
N THR A 83 -9.12 -2.55 15.05
CA THR A 83 -8.76 -1.17 14.64
C THR A 83 -9.56 -0.69 13.43
N TYR A 84 -9.58 -1.39 12.30
CA TYR A 84 -10.50 -1.10 11.19
C TYR A 84 -10.43 -2.17 10.08
N ASN A 85 -11.55 -2.39 9.40
CA ASN A 85 -11.66 -3.28 8.24
C ASN A 85 -10.89 -2.67 7.06
N SER A 86 -9.86 -3.33 6.51
CA SER A 86 -9.17 -2.86 5.31
C SER A 86 -9.02 -3.96 4.25
N GLY A 87 -9.23 -3.61 2.99
CA GLY A 87 -9.23 -4.49 1.83
C GLY A 87 -10.12 -3.93 0.72
N ALA A 88 -10.16 -4.66 -0.40
CA ALA A 88 -11.13 -4.48 -1.49
C ALA A 88 -11.14 -3.11 -2.21
N SER A 89 -10.06 -2.31 -2.16
CA SER A 89 -10.02 -1.03 -2.90
C SER A 89 -9.59 -1.21 -4.36
N LEU A 90 -10.07 -0.32 -5.22
CA LEU A 90 -9.64 -0.17 -6.61
C LEU A 90 -9.03 1.22 -6.80
N LEU A 91 -7.76 1.25 -7.18
CA LEU A 91 -7.05 2.45 -7.61
C LEU A 91 -6.70 2.30 -9.08
N GLU A 92 -7.11 3.24 -9.94
CA GLU A 92 -6.84 3.16 -11.37
C GLU A 92 -6.66 4.50 -12.06
N ASN A 93 -5.89 4.54 -13.16
CA ASN A 93 -5.65 5.77 -13.92
C ASN A 93 -5.08 6.89 -13.02
N ILE A 94 -3.88 6.66 -12.50
CA ILE A 94 -3.20 7.53 -11.54
C ILE A 94 -1.83 7.94 -12.06
N ASP A 95 -1.52 9.22 -11.93
CA ASP A 95 -0.21 9.79 -12.28
C ASP A 95 0.48 10.34 -11.03
N ILE A 96 1.56 9.70 -10.61
CA ILE A 96 2.37 10.10 -9.45
C ILE A 96 3.57 10.89 -9.96
N ILE A 97 3.47 12.22 -9.94
CA ILE A 97 4.38 13.10 -10.70
C ILE A 97 5.67 13.47 -9.94
N HIS A 98 5.69 13.26 -8.62
CA HIS A 98 6.85 13.66 -7.81
C HIS A 98 6.89 12.90 -6.47
N PRO A 99 7.34 11.63 -6.45
CA PRO A 99 7.59 10.93 -5.20
C PRO A 99 8.86 11.47 -4.52
N GLU A 100 8.70 12.11 -3.35
CA GLU A 100 9.82 12.64 -2.55
C GLU A 100 10.45 11.57 -1.63
N TRP A 101 10.11 10.29 -1.79
CA TRP A 101 10.61 9.21 -0.94
C TRP A 101 12.12 8.98 -1.12
N THR A 102 12.89 9.11 -0.05
CA THR A 102 14.33 8.82 -0.05
C THR A 102 14.66 7.41 0.43
N SER A 103 13.71 6.74 1.08
CA SER A 103 13.79 5.34 1.52
C SER A 103 12.38 4.75 1.67
N LEU A 104 12.28 3.42 1.77
CA LEU A 104 11.00 2.77 2.11
C LEU A 104 10.52 3.12 3.52
N GLY A 105 11.43 3.52 4.41
CA GLY A 105 11.11 3.82 5.81
C GLY A 105 10.24 2.74 6.46
N ASN A 106 9.28 3.19 7.27
CA ASN A 106 8.29 2.30 7.86
C ASN A 106 7.19 1.95 6.86
N ASN A 107 6.69 2.91 6.07
CA ASN A 107 5.45 2.78 5.30
C ASN A 107 5.44 3.53 3.96
N ASN A 108 6.59 3.88 3.38
CA ASN A 108 6.59 4.50 2.04
C ASN A 108 6.42 3.44 0.95
N GLY A 109 5.82 3.83 -0.18
CA GLY A 109 5.62 2.99 -1.35
C GLY A 109 4.25 3.22 -2.00
N LEU A 110 4.05 2.61 -3.17
CA LEU A 110 2.74 2.60 -3.83
C LEU A 110 1.70 1.88 -2.95
N ALA A 111 2.08 0.74 -2.38
CA ALA A 111 1.31 0.10 -1.33
C ALA A 111 2.21 -0.31 -0.15
N ALA A 112 1.77 0.00 1.06
CA ALA A 112 2.49 -0.31 2.29
C ALA A 112 1.56 -0.78 3.41
N SER A 113 2.15 -1.31 4.49
CA SER A 113 1.42 -1.80 5.65
C SER A 113 2.18 -1.60 6.97
N GLN A 114 1.43 -1.33 8.05
CA GLN A 114 1.93 -1.23 9.43
C GLN A 114 0.99 -1.96 10.40
N ILE A 115 0.71 -3.22 10.07
CA ILE A 115 -0.34 -4.06 10.67
C ILE A 115 0.18 -5.06 11.71
N ASP A 116 -0.66 -5.51 12.64
CA ASP A 116 -0.32 -6.62 13.54
C ASP A 116 -0.58 -8.00 12.92
N LEU A 117 -0.21 -9.05 13.65
CA LEU A 117 -0.17 -10.43 13.16
C LEU A 117 -1.52 -11.13 13.14
N ASP A 118 -2.59 -10.47 13.54
CA ASP A 118 -3.97 -10.93 13.44
C ASP A 118 -4.75 -10.27 12.30
N TYR A 119 -4.12 -9.34 11.58
CA TYR A 119 -4.70 -8.67 10.42
C TYR A 119 -5.15 -9.65 9.34
N LYS A 120 -6.33 -9.38 8.75
CA LYS A 120 -6.88 -10.13 7.62
C LYS A 120 -7.54 -9.14 6.66
N PRO A 121 -7.25 -9.18 5.34
CA PRO A 121 -8.00 -8.43 4.34
C PRO A 121 -9.51 -8.59 4.51
N TYR A 122 -10.22 -7.46 4.47
CA TYR A 122 -11.66 -7.39 4.65
C TYR A 122 -12.36 -7.16 3.31
N GLY A 123 -13.35 -8.01 2.99
CA GLY A 123 -13.89 -8.09 1.64
C GLY A 123 -15.19 -7.33 1.35
N TYR A 124 -15.71 -6.51 2.28
CA TYR A 124 -16.88 -5.62 2.07
C TYR A 124 -18.07 -6.19 1.26
N GLY A 125 -18.38 -7.48 1.39
CA GLY A 125 -19.36 -8.16 0.53
C GLY A 125 -18.87 -9.46 -0.10
N GLY A 126 -17.58 -9.78 0.03
CA GLY A 126 -17.05 -11.13 -0.18
C GLY A 126 -15.67 -11.19 -0.82
N ASP A 127 -15.26 -10.17 -1.57
CA ASP A 127 -13.96 -10.13 -2.25
C ASP A 127 -12.98 -9.24 -1.48
N THR A 128 -11.84 -9.80 -1.06
CA THR A 128 -10.79 -9.11 -0.33
C THR A 128 -9.79 -8.38 -1.24
N THR A 129 -9.84 -8.64 -2.54
CA THR A 129 -8.82 -8.24 -3.51
C THR A 129 -8.74 -6.73 -3.66
N THR A 130 -7.55 -6.20 -3.40
CA THR A 130 -7.18 -4.81 -3.68
C THR A 130 -6.47 -4.75 -5.03
N ILE A 131 -6.87 -3.81 -5.88
CA ILE A 131 -6.36 -3.69 -7.25
C ILE A 131 -5.80 -2.28 -7.44
N LEU A 132 -4.55 -2.20 -7.89
CA LEU A 132 -3.88 -0.98 -8.31
C LEU A 132 -3.46 -1.16 -9.77
N ARG A 133 -4.04 -0.38 -10.67
CA ARG A 133 -3.78 -0.52 -12.10
C ARG A 133 -3.64 0.79 -12.86
N ASP A 134 -3.03 0.75 -14.04
CA ASP A 134 -2.88 1.93 -14.91
C ASP A 134 -2.25 3.10 -14.15
N ILE A 135 -1.07 2.87 -13.57
CA ILE A 135 -0.37 3.84 -12.72
C ILE A 135 0.98 4.21 -13.34
N ARG A 136 1.22 5.51 -13.51
CA ARG A 136 2.52 6.07 -13.87
C ARG A 136 3.18 6.71 -12.65
N ILE A 137 4.48 6.49 -12.48
CA ILE A 137 5.30 7.09 -11.44
C ILE A 137 6.50 7.78 -12.10
N GLU A 138 6.48 9.11 -12.10
CA GLU A 138 7.56 9.94 -12.60
C GLU A 138 8.70 10.04 -11.56
N GLY A 139 9.94 9.85 -11.99
CA GLY A 139 11.11 9.83 -11.11
C GLY A 139 11.44 8.49 -10.47
N ALA A 140 12.52 8.48 -9.68
CA ALA A 140 13.05 7.26 -9.08
C ALA A 140 12.53 7.05 -7.65
N ILE A 141 12.09 5.84 -7.33
CA ILE A 141 11.57 5.46 -6.01
C ILE A 141 12.47 4.46 -5.28
N PRO A 142 12.43 4.39 -3.94
CA PRO A 142 13.20 3.40 -3.19
C PRO A 142 12.67 1.97 -3.36
N GLY A 143 11.37 1.84 -3.65
CA GLY A 143 10.69 0.56 -3.85
C GLY A 143 9.20 0.81 -4.11
N LEU A 144 8.60 -0.05 -4.92
CA LEU A 144 7.16 -0.02 -5.22
C LEU A 144 6.31 -0.47 -4.03
N LEU A 145 6.73 -1.53 -3.33
CA LEU A 145 5.99 -2.16 -2.26
C LEU A 145 6.74 -2.17 -0.93
N ASN A 146 5.99 -2.03 0.15
CA ASN A 146 6.48 -2.19 1.52
C ASN A 146 5.50 -3.03 2.34
N LEU A 147 5.35 -4.29 1.94
CA LEU A 147 4.39 -5.24 2.51
C LEU A 147 5.06 -6.03 3.62
N LYS A 148 4.79 -5.61 4.85
CA LYS A 148 5.32 -6.21 6.07
C LYS A 148 4.44 -5.94 7.30
N PRO A 149 4.52 -6.77 8.35
CA PRO A 149 3.94 -6.42 9.63
C PRO A 149 4.57 -5.14 10.22
N ARG A 150 3.88 -4.59 11.22
CA ARG A 150 4.31 -3.40 11.96
C ARG A 150 5.77 -3.53 12.38
N SER A 151 6.55 -2.52 12.04
CA SER A 151 7.99 -2.54 12.19
C SER A 151 8.56 -1.16 12.47
N SER A 152 9.79 -1.14 12.98
CA SER A 152 10.61 0.06 13.12
C SER A 152 12.02 -0.22 12.61
N GLY A 153 12.95 0.72 12.84
CA GLY A 153 14.39 0.47 12.59
C GLY A 153 14.97 -0.72 13.36
N GLN A 154 14.27 -1.25 14.36
CA GLN A 154 14.66 -2.45 15.13
C GLN A 154 14.07 -3.76 14.57
N GLY A 155 13.33 -3.71 13.46
CA GLY A 155 12.68 -4.87 12.85
C GLY A 155 11.17 -4.96 13.15
N ILE A 156 10.61 -6.16 13.01
CA ILE A 156 9.17 -6.40 13.20
C ILE A 156 8.80 -6.31 14.69
N LEU A 157 7.94 -5.34 15.02
CA LEU A 157 7.47 -5.05 16.37
C LEU A 157 6.11 -5.68 16.70
N ALA A 158 5.38 -6.16 15.67
CA ALA A 158 4.07 -6.77 15.86
C ALA A 158 4.17 -7.96 16.84
N PRO A 159 3.40 -7.93 17.96
CA PRO A 159 3.47 -8.97 18.98
C PRO A 159 2.85 -10.29 18.48
N PRO A 160 3.33 -11.46 18.94
CA PRO A 160 2.68 -12.73 18.66
C PRO A 160 1.24 -12.77 19.18
N VAL A 161 0.35 -13.43 18.44
CA VAL A 161 -1.09 -13.54 18.76
C VAL A 161 -1.50 -15.00 19.01
N PRO A 162 -2.69 -15.31 19.56
CA PRO A 162 -3.19 -16.68 19.62
C PRO A 162 -3.15 -17.38 18.25
N SER A 163 -2.88 -18.68 18.24
CA SER A 163 -2.62 -19.45 17.00
C SER A 163 -3.80 -19.51 16.03
N ASP A 164 -5.02 -19.35 16.54
CA ASP A 164 -6.28 -19.24 15.81
C ASP A 164 -6.61 -17.81 15.34
N GLU A 165 -5.93 -16.81 15.90
CA GLU A 165 -6.07 -15.41 15.50
C GLU A 165 -5.11 -15.01 14.38
N VAL A 166 -3.97 -15.70 14.22
CA VAL A 166 -2.95 -15.37 13.20
C VAL A 166 -3.60 -15.18 11.82
N GLY A 167 -3.37 -14.00 11.26
CA GLY A 167 -3.90 -13.57 9.98
C GLY A 167 -2.89 -13.67 8.84
N TYR A 168 -3.08 -12.80 7.85
CA TYR A 168 -2.19 -12.66 6.70
C TYR A 168 -2.32 -11.26 6.09
N LEU A 169 -1.32 -10.84 5.34
CA LEU A 169 -1.37 -9.68 4.45
C LEU A 169 -1.44 -10.16 3.01
N GLY A 170 -2.19 -9.49 2.14
CA GLY A 170 -2.25 -9.96 0.77
C GLY A 170 -3.47 -9.53 -0.01
N ASP A 171 -3.80 -10.38 -0.98
CA ASP A 171 -4.87 -10.19 -1.95
C ASP A 171 -4.69 -8.86 -2.68
N LEU A 172 -3.53 -8.73 -3.33
CA LEU A 172 -3.11 -7.52 -4.02
C LEU A 172 -2.82 -7.84 -5.48
N VAL A 173 -3.43 -7.07 -6.38
CA VAL A 173 -3.12 -7.06 -7.79
C VAL A 173 -2.53 -5.71 -8.17
N LEU A 174 -1.35 -5.77 -8.79
CA LEU A 174 -0.67 -4.66 -9.43
C LEU A 174 -0.61 -4.96 -10.93
N GLU A 175 -1.13 -4.06 -11.75
CA GLU A 175 -1.28 -4.32 -13.18
C GLU A 175 -1.08 -3.04 -14.00
N ASP A 176 -0.31 -3.10 -15.08
CA ASP A 176 -0.05 -1.92 -15.95
C ASP A 176 0.53 -0.73 -15.17
N ILE A 177 1.73 -0.95 -14.60
CA ILE A 177 2.42 0.06 -13.79
C ILE A 177 3.75 0.42 -14.44
N ASP A 178 4.00 1.72 -14.55
CA ASP A 178 5.20 2.28 -15.12
C ASP A 178 5.92 3.17 -14.10
N VAL A 179 7.21 2.93 -13.90
CA VAL A 179 8.05 3.68 -12.97
C VAL A 179 9.33 4.09 -13.68
N ASP A 180 9.69 5.39 -13.67
CA ASP A 180 10.91 5.84 -14.36
C ASP A 180 12.19 5.20 -13.80
N GLY A 181 12.23 4.89 -12.50
CA GLY A 181 13.34 4.16 -11.91
C GLY A 181 13.11 3.68 -10.48
N GLN A 182 13.95 2.73 -10.06
CA GLN A 182 13.99 2.27 -8.67
C GLN A 182 15.44 2.15 -8.20
N PHE A 183 15.79 2.78 -7.09
CA PHE A 183 17.16 2.79 -6.55
C PHE A 183 17.37 1.86 -5.35
N GLY A 184 16.29 1.26 -4.84
CA GLY A 184 16.33 0.23 -3.80
C GLY A 184 15.54 -1.00 -4.22
N LYS A 185 14.97 -1.71 -3.25
CA LYS A 185 14.11 -2.87 -3.48
C LYS A 185 12.82 -2.74 -2.71
N SER A 186 11.72 -3.09 -3.36
CA SER A 186 10.45 -3.37 -2.70
C SER A 186 10.60 -4.48 -1.66
N GLN A 187 9.86 -4.42 -0.56
CA GLN A 187 9.87 -5.43 0.49
C GLN A 187 8.55 -6.21 0.52
N ILE A 188 8.64 -7.55 0.51
CA ILE A 188 7.51 -8.46 0.70
C ILE A 188 7.92 -9.50 1.74
N ARG A 189 7.43 -9.35 2.97
CA ARG A 189 7.89 -10.14 4.11
C ARG A 189 6.80 -10.33 5.15
N GLY A 190 6.54 -11.58 5.52
CA GLY A 190 5.68 -11.94 6.66
C GLY A 190 6.46 -12.06 7.96
N LYS A 191 5.97 -12.89 8.88
CA LYS A 191 6.65 -13.20 10.15
C LYS A 191 6.48 -14.68 10.51
N ALA A 192 7.59 -15.41 10.58
CA ALA A 192 7.61 -16.72 11.22
C ALA A 192 7.38 -16.60 12.73
N GLU A 193 6.95 -17.67 13.39
CA GLU A 193 6.65 -17.67 14.83
C GLU A 193 5.68 -16.54 15.24
N ALA A 194 4.67 -16.29 14.40
CA ALA A 194 3.69 -15.22 14.58
C ALA A 194 2.67 -15.52 15.69
N SER A 195 2.54 -16.77 16.12
CA SER A 195 1.69 -17.14 17.24
C SER A 195 2.45 -17.22 18.56
N ILE A 196 1.72 -17.10 19.68
CA ILE A 196 2.28 -17.23 21.05
C ILE A 196 2.98 -18.59 21.24
N ASP A 197 2.44 -19.66 20.67
CA ASP A 197 3.05 -21.00 20.69
C ASP A 197 4.18 -21.18 19.66
N LYS A 198 4.47 -20.14 18.86
CA LYS A 198 5.47 -20.09 17.79
C LYS A 198 5.25 -21.07 16.63
N LYS A 199 4.05 -21.67 16.51
CA LYS A 199 3.74 -22.68 15.49
C LYS A 199 3.14 -22.12 14.20
N LYS A 200 2.73 -20.85 14.18
CA LYS A 200 2.10 -20.22 13.01
C LYS A 200 3.01 -19.19 12.39
N THR A 201 2.84 -19.00 11.09
CA THR A 201 3.48 -17.95 10.30
C THR A 201 2.40 -16.99 9.83
N PHE A 202 2.63 -15.70 10.02
CA PHE A 202 1.86 -14.65 9.36
C PHE A 202 2.41 -14.50 7.95
N PHE A 203 1.62 -14.85 6.95
CA PHE A 203 2.06 -14.83 5.56
C PHE A 203 1.78 -13.47 4.90
N VAL A 204 2.67 -13.04 4.01
CA VAL A 204 2.25 -12.18 2.89
C VAL A 204 1.89 -13.07 1.71
N GLN A 205 0.70 -12.94 1.14
CA GLN A 205 0.21 -13.90 0.16
C GLN A 205 -0.64 -13.30 -0.96
N ASN A 206 -0.79 -14.06 -2.05
CA ASN A 206 -1.67 -13.72 -3.17
C ASN A 206 -1.38 -12.30 -3.72
N VAL A 207 -0.10 -12.03 -3.99
CA VAL A 207 0.34 -10.77 -4.61
C VAL A 207 0.67 -11.07 -6.06
N ARG A 208 -0.08 -10.48 -6.99
CA ARG A 208 0.17 -10.56 -8.42
C ARG A 208 0.72 -9.24 -8.91
N VAL A 209 1.86 -9.29 -9.58
CA VAL A 209 2.48 -8.16 -10.28
C VAL A 209 2.48 -8.49 -11.75
N ALA A 210 1.66 -7.82 -12.53
CA ALA A 210 1.55 -8.03 -13.97
C ALA A 210 1.91 -6.74 -14.70
N ARG A 211 2.67 -6.85 -15.80
CA ARG A 211 2.93 -5.71 -16.70
C ARG A 211 3.50 -4.50 -15.96
N LEU A 212 4.48 -4.78 -15.08
CA LEU A 212 5.26 -3.77 -14.37
C LEU A 212 6.51 -3.44 -15.17
N ARG A 213 6.74 -2.16 -15.45
CA ARG A 213 7.97 -1.64 -16.02
C ARG A 213 8.68 -0.73 -15.02
N ILE A 214 9.98 -0.95 -14.81
CA ILE A 214 10.84 -0.08 -14.01
C ILE A 214 12.02 0.36 -14.89
N GLY A 215 12.09 1.65 -15.19
CA GLY A 215 12.97 2.19 -16.23
C GLY A 215 12.69 1.54 -17.58
N GLU A 216 13.71 0.96 -18.20
CA GLU A 216 13.59 0.26 -19.48
C GLU A 216 13.26 -1.23 -19.33
N GLN A 217 13.13 -1.74 -18.10
CA GLN A 217 13.00 -3.18 -17.84
C GLN A 217 11.57 -3.57 -17.50
N ALA A 218 11.04 -4.55 -18.23
CA ALA A 218 9.86 -5.29 -17.78
C ALA A 218 10.24 -6.20 -16.61
N VAL A 219 9.48 -6.16 -15.53
CA VAL A 219 9.69 -7.00 -14.34
C VAL A 219 8.96 -8.32 -14.54
N THR A 220 9.67 -9.42 -14.37
CA THR A 220 9.21 -10.79 -14.60
C THR A 220 9.71 -11.71 -13.48
N GLU A 221 9.27 -12.97 -13.48
CA GLU A 221 9.80 -13.98 -12.56
C GLU A 221 11.32 -14.12 -12.58
N SER A 222 11.97 -13.92 -13.73
CA SER A 222 13.40 -14.15 -13.88
C SER A 222 14.28 -13.02 -13.33
N ASN A 223 13.77 -11.79 -13.27
CA ASN A 223 14.52 -10.62 -12.81
C ASN A 223 13.91 -9.92 -11.58
N LYS A 224 12.80 -10.43 -11.02
CA LYS A 224 12.15 -9.84 -9.85
C LYS A 224 13.10 -9.58 -8.68
N SER A 225 14.14 -10.39 -8.49
CA SER A 225 15.12 -10.22 -7.42
C SER A 225 15.93 -8.94 -7.51
N ASP A 226 15.98 -8.30 -8.69
CA ASP A 226 16.66 -7.02 -8.89
C ASP A 226 15.84 -5.88 -8.27
N PHE A 227 14.52 -6.03 -8.22
CA PHE A 227 13.57 -5.00 -7.79
C PHE A 227 12.87 -5.32 -6.46
N PHE A 228 12.85 -6.57 -6.03
CA PHE A 228 12.12 -7.04 -4.85
C PHE A 228 13.01 -7.87 -3.94
N GLU A 229 12.93 -7.60 -2.64
CA GLU A 229 13.38 -8.47 -1.56
C GLU A 229 12.16 -9.23 -1.03
N ILE A 230 12.15 -10.55 -1.27
CA ILE A 230 11.02 -11.43 -0.95
C ILE A 230 11.50 -12.45 0.09
N ASP A 231 10.91 -12.42 1.29
CA ASP A 231 11.25 -13.36 2.37
C ASP A 231 10.56 -14.71 2.12
N ALA A 232 11.20 -15.57 1.32
CA ALA A 232 10.62 -16.83 0.83
C ALA A 232 9.93 -17.71 1.91
N PRO A 233 10.46 -17.87 3.14
CA PRO A 233 9.81 -18.65 4.21
C PRO A 233 8.47 -18.09 4.70
N THR A 234 8.20 -16.79 4.50
CA THR A 234 7.03 -16.09 5.07
C THR A 234 6.09 -15.55 3.99
N VAL A 235 6.24 -15.99 2.75
CA VAL A 235 5.36 -15.61 1.64
C VAL A 235 4.79 -16.82 0.89
N ARG A 236 3.64 -16.65 0.22
CA ARG A 236 3.10 -17.67 -0.70
C ARG A 236 2.24 -17.06 -1.79
N GLY A 237 2.29 -17.62 -3.00
CA GLY A 237 1.46 -17.13 -4.12
C GLY A 237 1.84 -15.72 -4.60
N ILE A 238 3.14 -15.40 -4.56
CA ILE A 238 3.68 -14.17 -5.18
C ILE A 238 4.04 -14.49 -6.63
N ARG A 239 3.52 -13.71 -7.59
CA ARG A 239 3.70 -13.97 -9.03
C ARG A 239 4.01 -12.69 -9.80
N PHE A 240 4.89 -12.82 -10.79
CA PHE A 240 5.32 -11.76 -11.70
C PHE A 240 5.04 -12.16 -13.15
N GLU A 241 4.21 -11.38 -13.84
CA GLU A 241 3.76 -11.66 -15.20
C GLU A 241 4.26 -10.56 -16.13
N ALA A 242 4.92 -10.96 -17.22
CA ALA A 242 5.40 -10.03 -18.24
C ALA A 242 4.23 -9.44 -19.06
N PHE A 243 4.55 -8.45 -19.90
CA PHE A 243 3.71 -8.01 -21.01
C PHE A 243 3.51 -9.11 -22.05
#